data_AF-A0A964D9Y9-F1
#
_entry.id   AF-A0A964D9Y9-F1
#
_cell.length_a   1.000
_cell.length_b   1.000
_cell.length_c   1.000
_cell.angle_alpha   90.00
_cell.angle_beta   90.00
_cell.angle_gamma   90.00
#
_symmetry.space_group_name_H-M   'P 1'
#
loop_
_entity.id
_entity.type
_entity.pdbx_description
1 polymer ?
#
loop_
_entity_poly.entity_id
_entity_poly.type
_entity_poly.pdbx_seq_one_letter_code
_entity_poly.pdbx_strand_id
1 'polypeptide(L)' 'MIFVDTQCRGIWEIEIMKASEVFERSWEIFSNQENTGLSFVDASNLARMEMMKIRKIATFDKDFLKIRSVEVVNG' A
#
# COMPACT_ATOMS: atom_id res chain seq x y z
N MET A 1 4.95 4.13 -7.22
CA MET A 1 3.73 4.64 -7.90
C MET A 1 2.59 3.76 -7.46
N ILE A 2 1.63 4.31 -6.73
CA ILE A 2 0.52 3.53 -6.14
C ILE A 2 -0.69 3.68 -7.06
N PHE A 3 -1.22 2.56 -7.52
CA PHE A 3 -2.54 2.47 -8.12
C PHE A 3 -3.48 1.88 -7.08
N VAL A 4 -4.46 2.65 -6.62
CA VAL A 4 -5.56 2.11 -5.81
C VAL A 4 -6.72 1.83 -6.75
N ASP A 5 -7.16 0.58 -6.77
CA ASP A 5 -8.40 0.17 -7.42
C ASP A 5 -9.58 0.44 -6.49
N THR A 6 -10.39 1.44 -6.84
CA THR A 6 -11.66 1.73 -6.15
C THR A 6 -12.82 1.33 -7.04
N GLN A 7 -13.57 0.30 -6.62
CA GLN A 7 -14.72 -0.20 -7.37
C GLN A 7 -15.97 0.66 -7.09
N CYS A 8 -16.24 1.63 -7.97
CA CYS A 8 -17.49 2.37 -8.01
C CYS A 8 -18.29 1.99 -9.27
N ARG A 9 -19.35 1.19 -9.11
CA ARG A 9 -20.46 1.02 -10.08
C ARG A 9 -20.06 0.88 -11.57
N GLY A 10 -19.11 -0.01 -11.88
CA GLY A 10 -18.79 -0.39 -13.27
C GLY A 10 -17.82 0.55 -14.01
N ILE A 11 -17.23 1.54 -13.34
CA ILE A 11 -16.13 2.36 -13.87
C ILE A 11 -14.90 2.11 -12.99
N TRP A 12 -13.78 1.78 -13.62
CA TRP A 12 -12.48 1.66 -12.95
C TRP A 12 -11.89 3.06 -12.80
N GLU A 13 -11.95 3.64 -11.61
CA GLU A 13 -11.32 4.92 -11.30
C GLU A 13 -9.94 4.67 -10.67
N ILE A 14 -8.93 5.36 -11.20
CA ILE A 14 -7.59 5.37 -10.65
C ILE A 14 -7.41 6.66 -9.85
N GLU A 15 -7.22 6.51 -8.54
CA GLU A 15 -6.84 7.63 -7.68
C GLU A 15 -5.30 7.66 -7.51
N ILE A 16 -4.70 8.83 -7.78
CA ILE A 16 -3.26 9.05 -7.61
C ILE A 16 -3.04 9.94 -6.39
N MET A 17 -2.18 9.51 -5.48
CA MET A 17 -1.72 10.29 -4.33
C MET A 17 -0.29 10.78 -4.53
N LYS A 18 0.01 12.02 -4.10
CA LYS A 18 1.37 12.54 -4.12
C LYS A 18 2.19 11.94 -2.99
N ALA A 19 3.46 11.66 -3.26
CA ALA A 19 4.38 11.11 -2.26
C ALA A 19 4.49 11.98 -1.00
N SER A 20 4.40 13.31 -1.15
CA SER A 20 4.42 14.26 -0.04
C SER A 20 3.26 14.08 0.95
N GLU A 21 2.11 13.57 0.49
CA GLU A 21 0.92 13.39 1.33
C GLU A 21 1.00 12.14 2.23
N VAL A 22 1.89 11.21 1.90
CA VAL A 22 2.08 9.95 2.62
C VAL A 22 3.44 9.87 3.31
N PHE A 23 4.36 10.79 3.02
CA PHE A 23 5.77 10.74 3.40
C PHE A 23 6.01 10.46 4.88
N GLU A 24 5.42 11.25 5.78
CA GLU A 24 5.66 11.10 7.23
C GLU A 24 5.26 9.71 7.72
N ARG A 25 4.10 9.21 7.28
CA ARG A 25 3.64 7.87 7.65
C ARG A 25 4.50 6.78 7.02
N SER A 26 4.91 6.95 5.76
CA SER A 26 5.88 6.06 5.10
C SER A 26 7.19 5.98 5.90
N TRP A 27 7.68 7.13 6.35
CA TRP A 27 8.94 7.25 7.07
C TRP A 27 8.87 6.59 8.44
N GLU A 28 7.75 6.77 9.16
CA GLU A 28 7.50 6.10 10.43
C GLU A 28 7.49 4.58 10.28
N ILE A 29 6.78 4.04 9.28
CA ILE A 29 6.74 2.60 9.01
C ILE A 29 8.14 2.08 8.63
N PHE A 30 8.81 2.79 7.72
CA PHE A 30 10.13 2.39 7.22
C PHE A 30 11.21 2.44 8.30
N SER A 31 11.17 3.41 9.21
CA SER A 31 12.19 3.61 10.24
C SER A 31 11.98 2.69 11.46
N ASN A 32 10.73 2.34 11.77
CA ASN A 32 10.39 1.51 12.93
C ASN A 32 10.25 0.02 12.58
N GLN A 33 10.59 -0.40 11.36
CA GLN A 33 10.54 -1.82 11.02
C GLN A 33 11.67 -2.59 11.72
N GLU A 34 11.31 -3.51 12.60
CA GLU A 34 12.29 -4.33 13.33
C GLU A 34 12.56 -5.69 12.65
N ASN A 35 11.55 -6.26 11.98
CA ASN A 35 11.57 -7.64 11.48
C ASN A 35 11.14 -7.79 10.01
N THR A 36 11.06 -6.67 9.28
CA THR A 36 10.72 -6.69 7.85
C THR A 36 11.79 -5.97 7.05
N GLY A 37 12.05 -6.44 5.83
CA GLY A 37 12.96 -5.80 4.87
C GLY A 37 12.20 -4.92 3.88
N LEU A 38 11.19 -4.18 4.32
CA LEU A 38 10.37 -3.36 3.44
C LEU A 38 11.22 -2.22 2.88
N SER A 39 11.15 -2.03 1.57
CA SER A 39 11.68 -0.81 0.97
C SER A 39 10.84 0.40 1.39
N PHE A 40 11.39 1.60 1.23
CA PHE A 40 10.60 2.82 1.46
C PHE A 40 9.37 2.90 0.54
N VAL A 41 9.44 2.29 -0.65
CA VAL A 41 8.30 2.20 -1.58
C VAL A 41 7.21 1.31 -0.99
N ASP A 42 7.58 0.16 -0.41
CA ASP A 42 6.59 -0.74 0.22
C ASP A 42 5.97 -0.09 1.45
N ALA A 43 6.79 0.56 2.28
CA ALA A 43 6.30 1.34 3.42
C ALA A 43 5.32 2.46 2.97
N SER A 44 5.57 3.09 1.83
CA SER A 44 4.67 4.09 1.25
C SER A 44 3.36 3.50 0.75
N ASN A 45 3.40 2.31 0.15
CA ASN A 45 2.20 1.60 -0.27
C ASN A 45 1.35 1.22 0.95
N LEU A 46 1.97 0.72 2.02
CA LEU A 46 1.30 0.39 3.28
C LEU A 46 0.70 1.62 3.97
N ALA A 47 1.46 2.72 4.05
CA ALA A 47 0.99 3.98 4.62
C ALA A 47 -0.27 4.48 3.89
N ARG A 48 -0.27 4.46 2.55
CA ARG A 48 -1.46 4.80 1.74
C ARG A 48 -2.63 3.89 2.05
N MET A 49 -2.39 2.57 2.10
CA MET A 49 -3.41 1.58 2.40
C MET A 49 -4.04 1.81 3.78
N GLU A 50 -3.23 2.08 4.80
CA GLU A 50 -3.71 2.41 6.15
C GLU A 50 -4.56 3.70 6.16
N MET A 51 -4.05 4.79 5.57
CA MET A 51 -4.74 6.10 5.55
C MET A 51 -6.11 6.03 4.88
N MET A 52 -6.23 5.23 3.83
CA MET A 52 -7.47 5.06 3.06
C MET A 52 -8.31 3.86 3.50
N LYS A 53 -7.86 3.11 4.52
CA LYS A 53 -8.50 1.87 5.00
C LYS A 53 -8.66 0.81 3.89
N ILE A 54 -7.72 0.76 2.95
CA ILE A 54 -7.66 -0.24 1.89
C ILE A 54 -6.94 -1.47 2.43
N ARG A 55 -7.53 -2.65 2.26
CA ARG A 55 -6.89 -3.93 2.65
C ARG A 55 -6.37 -4.72 1.47
N LYS A 56 -6.97 -4.54 0.29
CA LYS A 56 -6.66 -5.33 -0.90
C LYS A 56 -5.58 -4.66 -1.73
N ILE A 57 -4.63 -5.46 -2.21
CA ILE A 57 -3.58 -4.99 -3.12
C ILE A 57 -3.40 -5.99 -4.27
N ALA A 58 -3.32 -5.46 -5.50
CA ALA A 58 -2.85 -6.20 -6.65
C ALA A 58 -1.34 -5.99 -6.76
N THR A 59 -0.56 -7.04 -6.51
CA THR A 59 0.91 -6.99 -6.57
C THR A 59 1.47 -8.34 -7.00
N PHE A 60 2.63 -8.31 -7.67
CA PHE A 60 3.44 -9.50 -7.94
C PHE A 60 4.51 -9.72 -6.86
N ASP A 61 4.65 -8.78 -5.93
CA ASP A 61 5.62 -8.84 -4.85
C ASP A 61 5.09 -9.74 -3.71
N LYS A 62 5.80 -10.85 -3.49
CA LYS A 62 5.44 -11.86 -2.49
C LYS A 62 5.68 -11.40 -1.07
N ASP A 63 6.44 -10.34 -0.83
CA ASP A 63 6.68 -9.85 0.51
C ASP A 63 5.41 -9.28 1.16
N PHE A 64 4.46 -8.79 0.36
CA PHE A 64 3.14 -8.38 0.84
C PHE A 64 2.29 -9.54 1.38
N LEU A 65 2.55 -10.79 0.97
CA LEU A 65 1.85 -11.97 1.52
C LEU A 65 2.20 -12.22 3.00
N LYS A 66 3.31 -11.65 3.50
CA LYS A 66 3.76 -11.80 4.88
C LYS A 66 3.11 -10.79 5.82
N ILE A 67 2.41 -9.79 5.28
CA ILE A 67 1.84 -8.68 6.03
C ILE A 67 0.39 -8.99 6.39
N ARG A 68 0.11 -9.21 7.68
CA ARG A 68 -1.21 -9.66 8.15
C ARG A 68 -2.36 -8.69 7.86
N SER A 69 -2.10 -7.40 7.72
CA SER A 69 -3.11 -6.37 7.46
C SER A 69 -3.47 -6.22 5.97
N VAL A 70 -2.83 -6.99 5.09
CA VAL A 70 -2.94 -6.89 3.63
C VAL A 70 -3.51 -8.19 3.04
N GLU A 71 -4.43 -8.04 2.10
CA GLU A 71 -5.02 -9.10 1.30
C GLU A 71 -4.53 -8.98 -0.14
N VAL A 72 -3.66 -9.89 -0.59
CA VAL A 72 -3.23 -9.92 -1.98
C VAL A 72 -4.35 -10.51 -2.83
N VAL A 73 -4.83 -9.76 -3.83
CA VAL A 73 -5.79 -10.29 -4.79
C VAL A 73 -5.05 -11.09 -5.86
N ASN A 74 -5.46 -12.34 -6.05
CA ASN A 74 -4.99 -13.15 -7.17
C ASN A 74 -5.86 -12.82 -8.40
N GLY A 75 -5.20 -12.50 -9.51
CA GLY A 75 -5.83 -12.35 -10.82
C GLY A 75 -6.00 -13.66 -11.55
#